data_AF-A0A0A8LCA0-F1
#
_entry.id   AF-A0A0A8LCA0-F1
#
_cell.length_a   1.000
_cell.length_b   1.000
_cell.length_c   1.000
_cell.angle_alpha   90.00
_cell.angle_beta   90.00
_cell.angle_gamma   90.00
#
_symmetry.space_group_name_H-M   'P 1'
#
loop_
_entity.id
_entity.type
_entity.pdbx_description
1 polymer ?
#
loop_
_entity_poly.entity_id
_entity_poly.type
_entity_poly.pdbx_seq_one_letter_code
_entity_poly.pdbx_strand_id
1 'polypeptide(L)'
;MSNSDAGPTAHLDSDKLTQVLQEKYPFLVMYNGSKDVIHLGKFYLGLAQFMSREISYAEQISSEFIFAFMRIDSARRKLELDEESFAGLPEELLVTRRNMNKWAKELEVQIIPVVLSAYRILAGELTEGVEKTRQALKDETLNGLAIRLNILSAYAVDIVSEVISLYPKMYNLAVSNKVSLADYSLHLTLGILLLQSLHSFEELCNSHTNLYQQSLHPFTFEEFQADLKEKWETLARINEEYEELAKSITTITYNNVINYMKDKKTKLRDTCKERLSH
;
A
#
# COMPACT_ATOMS: atom_id res chain seq x y z
N MET A 1 -36.54 2.86 -16.79
CA MET A 1 -35.27 2.09 -16.84
C MET A 1 -34.17 3.02 -16.33
N SER A 2 -33.90 2.96 -15.03
CA SER A 2 -32.80 3.69 -14.40
C SER A 2 -31.83 2.64 -13.88
N ASN A 3 -30.70 2.51 -14.57
CA ASN A 3 -29.59 1.67 -14.12
C ASN A 3 -29.00 2.30 -12.86
N SER A 4 -29.21 1.62 -11.73
CA SER A 4 -28.52 1.86 -10.48
C SER A 4 -27.17 1.13 -10.51
N ASP A 5 -26.14 1.79 -11.06
CA ASP A 5 -24.74 1.38 -10.87
C ASP A 5 -24.25 1.89 -9.50
N ALA A 6 -24.84 1.34 -8.43
CA ALA A 6 -24.28 1.45 -7.09
C ALA A 6 -23.37 0.23 -6.87
N GLY A 7 -22.09 0.37 -7.21
CA GLY A 7 -21.07 -0.61 -6.82
C GLY A 7 -20.92 -0.70 -5.29
N PRO A 8 -20.34 -1.80 -4.77
CA PRO A 8 -20.28 -2.07 -3.33
C PRO A 8 -19.15 -1.25 -2.69
N THR A 9 -19.37 0.04 -2.37
CA THR A 9 -18.33 0.89 -1.75
C THR A 9 -18.84 1.86 -0.66
N ALA A 10 -20.02 1.64 -0.08
CA ALA A 10 -20.66 2.63 0.80
C ALA A 10 -20.61 2.34 2.32
N HIS A 11 -19.78 1.42 2.82
CA HIS A 11 -19.75 1.11 4.25
C HIS A 11 -18.88 2.05 5.11
N LEU A 12 -17.96 2.79 4.50
CA LEU A 12 -17.07 3.74 5.20
C LEU A 12 -17.49 5.21 5.02
N ASP A 13 -18.50 5.48 4.20
CA ASP A 13 -18.93 6.82 3.82
C ASP A 13 -19.98 7.39 4.77
N SER A 14 -19.72 7.28 6.07
CA SER A 14 -20.55 7.93 7.09
C SER A 14 -20.20 9.41 7.14
N ASP A 15 -21.15 10.28 6.82
CA ASP A 15 -21.03 11.73 6.99
C ASP A 15 -20.63 12.11 8.42
N LYS A 16 -21.11 11.34 9.41
CA LYS A 16 -20.75 11.53 10.82
C LYS A 16 -19.27 11.24 11.09
N LEU A 17 -18.74 10.14 10.53
CA LEU A 17 -17.31 9.84 10.64
C LEU A 17 -16.47 10.92 9.96
N THR A 18 -16.93 11.40 8.80
CA THR A 18 -16.27 12.50 8.07
C THR A 18 -16.21 13.77 8.93
N GLN A 19 -17.30 14.15 9.58
CA GLN A 19 -17.35 15.31 10.48
C GLN A 19 -16.40 15.15 11.67
N VAL A 20 -16.42 14.00 12.36
CA VAL A 20 -15.51 13.72 13.48
C VAL A 20 -14.05 13.80 13.05
N LEU A 21 -13.72 13.25 11.89
CA LEU A 21 -12.36 13.30 11.35
C LEU A 21 -11.94 14.72 10.97
N GLN A 22 -12.84 15.53 10.42
CA GLN A 22 -12.58 16.94 10.09
C GLN A 22 -12.43 17.82 11.34
N GLU A 23 -13.17 17.53 12.41
CA GLU A 23 -12.99 18.20 13.70
C GLU A 23 -11.61 17.91 14.30
N LYS A 24 -11.18 16.64 14.26
CA LYS A 24 -9.89 16.22 14.82
C LYS A 24 -8.69 16.59 13.93
N TYR A 25 -8.88 16.54 12.63
CA TYR A 25 -7.84 16.79 11.63
C TYR A 25 -8.35 17.79 10.55
N PRO A 26 -8.45 19.09 10.87
CA PRO A 26 -9.07 20.09 10.00
C PRO A 26 -8.31 20.35 8.70
N PHE A 27 -7.04 19.94 8.63
CA PHE A 27 -6.22 20.02 7.43
C PHE A 27 -6.47 18.85 6.46
N LEU A 28 -7.19 17.79 6.87
CA LEU A 28 -7.54 16.70 5.97
C LEU A 28 -8.60 17.15 4.98
N VAL A 29 -8.24 17.08 3.71
CA VAL A 29 -9.17 17.27 2.61
C VAL A 29 -9.51 15.91 2.03
N MET A 30 -10.80 15.57 2.01
CA MET A 30 -11.28 14.32 1.41
C MET A 30 -11.35 14.47 -0.11
N TYR A 31 -10.81 13.49 -0.82
CA TYR A 31 -10.97 13.44 -2.27
C TYR A 31 -12.43 13.18 -2.63
N ASN A 32 -13.00 14.05 -3.48
CA ASN A 32 -14.40 14.01 -3.87
C ASN A 32 -14.59 13.65 -5.36
N GLY A 33 -13.55 13.14 -6.03
CA GLY A 33 -13.57 12.87 -7.48
C GLY A 33 -13.19 14.07 -8.37
N SER A 34 -12.92 15.24 -7.79
CA SER A 34 -12.56 16.44 -8.56
C SER A 34 -11.15 16.34 -9.16
N LYS A 35 -11.03 16.62 -10.47
CA LYS A 35 -9.74 16.77 -11.16
C LYS A 35 -9.16 18.19 -11.07
N ASP A 36 -9.79 19.08 -10.30
CA ASP A 36 -9.29 20.43 -10.10
C ASP A 36 -7.93 20.44 -9.38
N VAL A 37 -6.96 21.16 -9.94
CA VAL A 37 -5.57 21.21 -9.46
C VAL A 37 -5.50 21.74 -8.03
N ILE A 38 -6.35 22.72 -7.69
CA ILE A 38 -6.37 23.29 -6.34
C ILE A 38 -6.89 22.24 -5.35
N HIS A 39 -7.93 21.48 -5.72
CA HIS A 39 -8.44 20.39 -4.90
C HIS A 39 -7.42 19.25 -4.70
N LEU A 40 -6.78 18.80 -5.78
CA LEU A 40 -5.73 17.77 -5.72
C LEU A 40 -4.53 18.23 -4.87
N GLY A 41 -4.12 19.49 -5.03
CA GLY A 41 -3.09 20.10 -4.21
C GLY A 41 -3.45 20.10 -2.73
N LYS A 42 -4.67 20.53 -2.38
CA LYS A 42 -5.17 20.51 -1.00
C LYS A 42 -5.23 19.10 -0.40
N PHE A 43 -5.67 18.10 -1.18
CA PHE A 43 -5.69 16.70 -0.76
C PHE A 43 -4.29 16.21 -0.36
N TYR A 44 -3.30 16.36 -1.24
CA TYR A 44 -1.94 15.87 -0.98
C TYR A 44 -1.18 16.69 0.07
N LEU A 45 -1.44 17.99 0.18
CA LEU A 45 -0.85 18.83 1.24
C LEU A 45 -1.46 18.50 2.60
N GLY A 46 -2.77 18.26 2.67
CA GLY A 46 -3.44 17.79 3.89
C GLY A 46 -2.90 16.44 4.35
N LEU A 47 -2.68 15.52 3.40
CA LEU A 47 -2.02 14.24 3.68
C LEU A 47 -0.58 14.44 4.18
N ALA A 48 0.21 15.28 3.52
CA ALA A 48 1.56 15.59 3.98
C ALA A 48 1.58 16.17 5.39
N GLN A 49 0.65 17.07 5.72
CA GLN A 49 0.53 17.62 7.06
C GLN A 49 0.13 16.56 8.08
N PHE A 50 -0.82 15.67 7.75
CA PHE A 50 -1.23 14.55 8.60
C PHE A 50 -0.04 13.68 8.99
N MET A 51 0.89 13.47 8.05
CA MET A 51 2.05 12.58 8.20
C MET A 51 3.34 13.26 8.65
N SER A 52 3.43 14.59 8.59
CA SER A 52 4.64 15.34 8.93
C SER A 52 4.97 15.38 10.43
N ARG A 53 4.02 14.96 11.28
CA ARG A 53 4.16 14.97 12.73
C ARG A 53 4.56 13.59 13.25
N GLU A 54 5.19 13.57 14.40
CA GLU A 54 5.42 12.33 15.13
C GLU A 54 4.08 11.74 15.57
N ILE A 55 3.79 10.52 15.11
CA ILE A 55 2.56 9.79 15.46
C ILE A 55 2.92 8.84 16.60
N SER A 56 2.46 9.15 17.80
CA SER A 56 2.73 8.34 18.99
C SER A 56 2.13 6.94 18.87
N TYR A 57 2.66 5.98 19.63
CA TYR A 57 2.11 4.63 19.69
C TYR A 57 0.62 4.61 20.05
N ALA A 58 0.20 5.39 21.07
CA ALA A 58 -1.19 5.50 21.49
C ALA A 58 -2.10 5.98 20.36
N GLU A 59 -1.58 6.88 19.52
CA GLU A 59 -2.32 7.40 18.40
C GLU A 59 -2.44 6.37 17.26
N GLN A 60 -1.37 5.62 16.95
CA GLN A 60 -1.39 4.59 15.91
C GLN A 60 -2.44 3.50 16.16
N ILE A 61 -2.77 3.23 17.42
CA ILE A 61 -3.79 2.23 17.80
C ILE A 61 -5.18 2.83 18.02
N SER A 62 -5.31 4.16 17.99
CA SER A 62 -6.57 4.85 18.21
C SER A 62 -7.53 4.67 17.03
N SER A 63 -8.82 4.57 17.34
CA SER A 63 -9.86 4.44 16.32
C SER A 63 -9.84 5.60 15.33
N GLU A 64 -9.69 6.84 15.80
CA GLU A 64 -9.75 8.01 14.93
C GLU A 64 -8.55 8.07 13.97
N PHE A 65 -7.36 7.65 14.41
CA PHE A 65 -6.21 7.58 13.52
C PHE A 65 -6.39 6.50 12.46
N ILE A 66 -6.78 5.28 12.85
CA ILE A 66 -6.98 4.16 11.92
C ILE A 66 -8.05 4.50 10.88
N PHE A 67 -9.19 5.05 11.30
CA PHE A 67 -10.25 5.44 10.37
C PHE A 67 -9.85 6.62 9.48
N ALA A 68 -9.12 7.62 10.01
CA ALA A 68 -8.58 8.71 9.20
C ALA A 68 -7.65 8.17 8.12
N PHE A 69 -6.68 7.34 8.52
CA PHE A 69 -5.71 6.74 7.63
C PHE A 69 -6.37 5.93 6.53
N MET A 70 -7.20 4.94 6.88
CA MET A 70 -7.86 4.06 5.90
C MET A 70 -8.68 4.85 4.88
N ARG A 71 -9.36 5.91 5.32
CA ARG A 71 -10.20 6.72 4.44
C ARG A 71 -9.39 7.56 3.46
N ILE A 72 -8.34 8.22 3.95
CA ILE A 72 -7.40 8.97 3.10
C ILE A 72 -6.71 8.03 2.12
N ASP A 73 -6.26 6.89 2.60
CA ASP A 73 -5.46 5.94 1.85
C ASP A 73 -6.28 5.27 0.74
N SER A 74 -7.56 4.96 0.99
CA SER A 74 -8.50 4.55 -0.07
C SER A 74 -8.65 5.61 -1.18
N ALA A 75 -8.77 6.89 -0.80
CA ALA A 75 -8.80 7.99 -1.77
C ALA A 75 -7.48 8.15 -2.54
N ARG A 76 -6.35 8.01 -1.85
CA ARG A 76 -5.01 8.06 -2.43
C ARG A 76 -4.81 6.93 -3.44
N ARG A 77 -5.20 5.69 -3.14
CA ARG A 77 -5.06 4.55 -4.08
C ARG A 77 -5.79 4.77 -5.40
N LYS A 78 -6.98 5.38 -5.36
CA LYS A 78 -7.70 5.78 -6.59
C LYS A 78 -6.90 6.76 -7.45
N LEU A 79 -6.19 7.69 -6.81
CA LEU A 79 -5.35 8.70 -7.47
C LEU A 79 -3.95 8.18 -7.83
N GLU A 80 -3.50 7.08 -7.23
CA GLU A 80 -2.15 6.55 -7.44
C GLU A 80 -1.92 6.12 -8.89
N LEU A 81 -2.95 5.59 -9.56
CA LEU A 81 -2.85 5.11 -10.94
C LEU A 81 -3.48 6.05 -11.98
N ASP A 82 -3.96 7.23 -11.55
CA ASP A 82 -4.63 8.22 -12.39
C ASP A 82 -3.61 9.19 -13.03
N GLU A 83 -2.81 8.70 -13.97
CA GLU A 83 -1.80 9.53 -14.64
C GLU A 83 -2.40 10.71 -15.43
N GLU A 84 -3.65 10.59 -15.90
CA GLU A 84 -4.31 11.65 -16.66
C GLU A 84 -4.58 12.89 -15.80
N SER A 85 -5.07 12.70 -14.57
CA SER A 85 -5.36 13.81 -13.67
C SER A 85 -4.10 14.54 -13.19
N PHE A 86 -2.91 13.95 -13.35
CA PHE A 86 -1.62 14.56 -12.97
C PHE A 86 -0.78 15.00 -14.18
N ALA A 87 -1.24 14.77 -15.40
CA ALA A 87 -0.51 15.16 -16.61
C ALA A 87 -0.35 16.68 -16.71
N GLY A 88 0.89 17.17 -16.75
CA GLY A 88 1.19 18.61 -16.88
C GLY A 88 0.96 19.44 -15.61
N LEU A 89 0.75 18.79 -14.45
CA LEU A 89 0.70 19.49 -13.16
C LEU A 89 2.09 19.95 -12.69
N PRO A 90 2.18 20.93 -11.77
CA PRO A 90 3.45 21.43 -11.26
C PRO A 90 4.33 20.32 -10.65
N GLU A 91 5.64 20.38 -10.89
CA GLU A 91 6.60 19.38 -10.41
C GLU A 91 6.55 19.24 -8.87
N GLU A 92 6.31 20.32 -8.13
CA GLU A 92 6.19 20.25 -6.67
C GLU A 92 5.04 19.33 -6.23
N LEU A 93 3.91 19.38 -6.93
CA LEU A 93 2.76 18.52 -6.64
C LEU A 93 3.06 17.06 -6.99
N LEU A 94 3.77 16.82 -8.10
CA LEU A 94 4.20 15.48 -8.51
C LEU A 94 5.20 14.86 -7.52
N VAL A 95 6.13 15.65 -7.00
CA VAL A 95 7.06 15.24 -5.94
C VAL A 95 6.29 14.91 -4.65
N THR A 96 5.38 15.79 -4.22
CA THR A 96 4.55 15.54 -3.03
C THR A 96 3.72 14.27 -3.18
N ARG A 97 3.07 14.05 -4.33
CA ARG A 97 2.33 12.81 -4.63
C ARG A 97 3.20 11.57 -4.47
N ARG A 98 4.39 11.56 -5.09
CA ARG A 98 5.33 10.42 -5.01
C ARG A 98 5.77 10.13 -3.58
N ASN A 99 6.15 11.16 -2.83
CA ASN A 99 6.58 11.01 -1.44
C ASN A 99 5.45 10.49 -0.56
N MET A 100 4.24 11.02 -0.72
CA MET A 100 3.08 10.59 0.04
C MET A 100 2.64 9.16 -0.30
N ASN A 101 2.71 8.75 -1.57
CA ASN A 101 2.41 7.37 -1.96
C ASN A 101 3.40 6.38 -1.33
N LYS A 102 4.70 6.71 -1.33
CA LYS A 102 5.72 5.86 -0.69
C LYS A 102 5.46 5.73 0.82
N TRP A 103 5.26 6.85 1.49
CA TRP A 103 5.02 6.88 2.93
C TRP A 103 3.74 6.13 3.30
N ALA A 104 2.64 6.32 2.55
CA ALA A 104 1.38 5.64 2.82
C ALA A 104 1.51 4.12 2.77
N LYS A 105 2.26 3.58 1.80
CA LYS A 105 2.56 2.14 1.71
C LYS A 105 3.35 1.63 2.91
N GLU A 106 4.29 2.43 3.43
CA GLU A 106 5.01 2.07 4.66
C GLU A 106 4.05 1.96 5.85
N LEU A 107 3.07 2.88 5.97
CA LEU A 107 2.07 2.81 7.02
C LEU A 107 1.05 1.68 6.83
N GLU A 108 0.64 1.38 5.59
CA GLU A 108 -0.23 0.23 5.26
C GLU A 108 0.35 -1.06 5.88
N VAL A 109 1.66 -1.26 5.78
CA VAL A 109 2.36 -2.44 6.34
C VAL A 109 2.52 -2.36 7.85
N GLN A 110 2.73 -1.19 8.43
CA GLN A 110 3.06 -1.04 9.84
C GLN A 110 1.84 -1.11 10.77
N ILE A 111 0.68 -0.66 10.31
CA ILE A 111 -0.47 -0.45 11.19
C ILE A 111 -1.00 -1.75 11.81
N ILE A 112 -1.08 -2.84 11.05
CA ILE A 112 -1.55 -4.14 11.56
C ILE A 112 -0.58 -4.70 12.62
N PRO A 113 0.74 -4.82 12.36
CA PRO A 113 1.71 -5.23 13.38
C PRO A 113 1.66 -4.42 14.66
N VAL A 114 1.48 -3.09 14.58
CA VAL A 114 1.39 -2.22 15.76
C VAL A 114 0.15 -2.55 16.60
N VAL A 115 -1.01 -2.70 15.96
CA VAL A 115 -2.26 -3.05 16.66
C VAL A 115 -2.24 -4.50 17.17
N LEU A 116 -1.62 -5.44 16.43
CA LEU A 116 -1.39 -6.82 16.88
C LEU A 116 -0.52 -6.85 18.14
N SER A 117 0.57 -6.08 18.15
CA SER A 117 1.42 -5.92 19.32
C SER A 117 0.62 -5.37 20.50
N ALA A 118 -0.16 -4.30 20.30
CA ALA A 118 -1.02 -3.73 21.33
C ALA A 118 -1.97 -4.77 21.96
N TYR A 119 -2.60 -5.58 21.12
CA TYR A 119 -3.49 -6.65 21.58
C TYR A 119 -2.72 -7.67 22.43
N ARG A 120 -1.59 -8.19 21.93
CA ARG A 120 -0.77 -9.20 22.64
C ARG A 120 -0.26 -8.68 23.99
N ILE A 121 0.08 -7.40 24.07
CA ILE A 121 0.50 -6.75 25.32
C ILE A 121 -0.66 -6.73 26.32
N LEU A 122 -1.84 -6.30 25.87
CA LEU A 122 -3.02 -6.20 26.72
C LEU A 122 -3.56 -7.57 27.13
N ALA A 123 -3.36 -8.60 26.30
CA ALA A 123 -3.66 -10.00 26.59
C ALA A 123 -2.64 -10.65 27.54
N GLY A 124 -1.53 -9.97 27.85
CA GLY A 124 -0.49 -10.47 28.75
C GLY A 124 0.53 -11.42 28.11
N GLU A 125 0.51 -11.56 26.78
CA GLU A 125 1.40 -12.46 26.02
C GLU A 125 2.77 -11.84 25.73
N LEU A 126 2.82 -10.50 25.66
CA LEU A 126 4.06 -9.75 25.47
C LEU A 126 4.36 -8.95 26.74
N THR A 127 5.45 -9.32 27.44
CA THR A 127 5.78 -8.80 28.78
C THR A 127 7.15 -8.11 28.87
N GLU A 128 8.03 -8.28 27.89
CA GLU A 128 9.37 -7.69 27.91
C GLU A 128 9.43 -6.38 27.09
N GLY A 129 9.97 -5.31 27.68
CA GLY A 129 10.21 -4.03 27.00
C GLY A 129 8.99 -3.11 26.83
N VAL A 130 7.88 -3.36 27.55
CA VAL A 130 6.56 -2.78 27.26
C VAL A 130 6.07 -1.68 28.19
N GLU A 131 6.86 -1.28 29.18
CA GLU A 131 6.38 -0.43 30.28
C GLU A 131 5.95 0.96 29.80
N LYS A 132 6.61 1.52 28.78
CA LYS A 132 6.16 2.76 28.12
C LYS A 132 4.88 2.56 27.31
N THR A 133 4.68 1.37 26.75
CA THR A 133 3.55 0.98 25.92
C THR A 133 2.29 0.71 26.75
N ARG A 134 2.43 0.18 27.97
CA ARG A 134 1.30 -0.02 28.89
C ARG A 134 0.58 1.28 29.25
N GLN A 135 1.34 2.37 29.41
CA GLN A 135 0.73 3.69 29.64
C GLN A 135 -0.08 4.17 28.43
N ALA A 136 0.37 3.87 27.21
CA ALA A 136 -0.35 4.18 25.98
C ALA A 136 -1.63 3.34 25.80
N LEU A 137 -1.69 2.17 26.44
CA LEU A 137 -2.84 1.25 26.42
C LEU A 137 -3.81 1.46 27.59
N LYS A 138 -3.59 2.48 28.44
CA LYS A 138 -4.36 2.66 29.68
C LYS A 138 -5.88 2.73 29.45
N ASP A 139 -6.30 3.39 28.38
CA ASP A 139 -7.71 3.60 28.04
C ASP A 139 -8.19 2.59 26.97
N GLU A 140 -7.36 1.59 26.63
CA GLU A 140 -7.66 0.61 25.61
C GLU A 140 -8.24 -0.69 26.17
N THR A 141 -9.01 -1.39 25.32
CA THR A 141 -9.63 -2.67 25.67
C THR A 141 -9.32 -3.73 24.61
N LEU A 142 -9.28 -5.00 25.02
CA LEU A 142 -9.11 -6.12 24.09
C LEU A 142 -10.19 -6.13 23.02
N ASN A 143 -11.44 -5.83 23.39
CA ASN A 143 -12.54 -5.76 22.43
C ASN A 143 -12.38 -4.60 21.44
N GLY A 144 -11.93 -3.42 21.90
CA GLY A 144 -11.65 -2.29 21.02
C GLY A 144 -10.54 -2.60 20.02
N LEU A 145 -9.45 -3.22 20.49
CA LEU A 145 -8.34 -3.66 19.64
C LEU A 145 -8.77 -4.78 18.68
N ALA A 146 -9.60 -5.72 19.14
CA ALA A 146 -10.16 -6.78 18.30
C ALA A 146 -10.97 -6.20 17.14
N ILE A 147 -11.89 -5.27 17.40
CA ILE A 147 -12.67 -4.60 16.34
C ILE A 147 -11.75 -3.96 15.31
N ARG A 148 -10.73 -3.21 15.76
CA ARG A 148 -9.79 -2.55 14.86
C ARG A 148 -8.94 -3.54 14.07
N LEU A 149 -8.53 -4.66 14.67
CA LEU A 149 -7.81 -5.71 13.96
C LEU A 149 -8.65 -6.35 12.85
N ASN A 150 -9.93 -6.63 13.09
CA ASN A 150 -10.83 -7.17 12.07
C ASN A 150 -11.03 -6.18 10.91
N ILE A 151 -11.22 -4.89 11.24
CA ILE A 151 -11.37 -3.84 10.21
C ILE A 151 -10.08 -3.69 9.39
N LEU A 152 -8.92 -3.67 10.05
CA LEU A 152 -7.63 -3.56 9.37
C LEU A 152 -7.29 -4.82 8.57
N SER A 153 -7.65 -6.02 9.05
CA SER A 153 -7.41 -7.26 8.31
C SER A 153 -8.28 -7.35 7.06
N ALA A 154 -9.56 -6.98 7.14
CA ALA A 154 -10.41 -6.85 5.96
C ALA A 154 -9.83 -5.83 4.95
N TYR A 155 -9.37 -4.68 5.44
CA TYR A 155 -8.73 -3.66 4.61
C TYR A 155 -7.45 -4.15 3.92
N ALA A 156 -6.61 -4.92 4.62
CA ALA A 156 -5.39 -5.48 4.04
C ALA A 156 -5.70 -6.56 2.99
N VAL A 157 -6.73 -7.38 3.20
CA VAL A 157 -7.21 -8.35 2.20
C VAL A 157 -7.62 -7.64 0.91
N ASP A 158 -8.30 -6.49 1.00
CA ASP A 158 -8.65 -5.66 -0.16
C ASP A 158 -7.40 -5.15 -0.88
N ILE A 159 -6.41 -4.62 -0.14
CA ILE A 159 -5.15 -4.14 -0.74
C ILE A 159 -4.40 -5.27 -1.46
N VAL A 160 -4.29 -6.45 -0.84
CA VAL A 160 -3.64 -7.61 -1.47
C VAL A 160 -4.37 -8.01 -2.75
N SER A 161 -5.71 -7.98 -2.73
CA SER A 161 -6.53 -8.26 -3.92
C SER A 161 -6.30 -7.21 -5.01
N GLU A 162 -6.19 -5.93 -4.66
CA GLU A 162 -5.81 -4.86 -5.59
C GLU A 162 -4.43 -5.13 -6.23
N VAL A 163 -3.41 -5.47 -5.43
CA VAL A 163 -2.05 -5.79 -5.92
C VAL A 163 -2.07 -6.93 -6.94
N ILE A 164 -2.81 -8.01 -6.65
CA ILE A 164 -2.98 -9.15 -7.56
C ILE A 164 -3.67 -8.70 -8.85
N SER A 165 -4.76 -7.92 -8.75
CA SER A 165 -5.52 -7.45 -9.91
C SER A 165 -4.74 -6.52 -10.84
N LEU A 166 -3.76 -5.78 -10.29
CA LEU A 166 -2.91 -4.87 -11.05
C LEU A 166 -1.85 -5.60 -11.90
N TYR A 167 -1.53 -6.85 -11.56
CA TYR A 167 -0.47 -7.62 -12.19
C TYR A 167 -0.51 -7.61 -13.73
N PRO A 168 -1.62 -7.97 -14.40
CA PRO A 168 -1.61 -8.13 -15.85
C PRO A 168 -1.36 -6.80 -16.57
N LYS A 169 -1.90 -5.70 -16.04
CA LYS A 169 -1.69 -4.35 -16.58
C LYS A 169 -0.22 -3.94 -16.44
N MET A 170 0.36 -4.13 -15.25
CA MET A 170 1.73 -3.73 -14.97
C MET A 170 2.75 -4.58 -15.74
N TYR A 171 2.51 -5.89 -15.86
CA TYR A 171 3.33 -6.79 -16.67
C TYR A 171 3.37 -6.34 -18.15
N ASN A 172 2.21 -6.05 -18.74
CA ASN A 172 2.12 -5.59 -20.13
C ASN A 172 2.82 -4.23 -20.36
N LEU A 173 2.72 -3.32 -19.39
CA LEU A 173 3.40 -2.03 -19.45
C LEU A 173 4.92 -2.18 -19.31
N ALA A 174 5.40 -3.08 -18.46
CA ALA A 174 6.81 -3.38 -18.30
C ALA A 174 7.41 -4.03 -19.56
N VAL A 175 6.72 -5.03 -20.14
CA VAL A 175 7.15 -5.68 -21.40
C VAL A 175 7.19 -4.68 -22.57
N SER A 176 6.32 -3.67 -22.58
CA SER A 176 6.30 -2.61 -23.58
C SER A 176 7.22 -1.42 -23.26
N ASN A 177 8.07 -1.51 -22.23
CA ASN A 177 8.97 -0.45 -21.76
C ASN A 177 8.28 0.88 -21.45
N LYS A 178 6.98 0.84 -21.10
CA LYS A 178 6.19 2.04 -20.75
C LYS A 178 6.27 2.40 -19.27
N VAL A 179 6.65 1.44 -18.42
CA VAL A 179 6.74 1.58 -16.96
C VAL A 179 7.99 0.85 -16.46
N SER A 180 8.57 1.33 -15.36
CA SER A 180 9.73 0.69 -14.73
C SER A 180 9.33 -0.60 -14.01
N LEU A 181 10.23 -1.59 -14.04
CA LEU A 181 10.05 -2.80 -13.23
C LEU A 181 10.08 -2.50 -11.71
N ALA A 182 10.64 -1.37 -11.30
CA ALA A 182 10.65 -0.98 -9.89
C ALA A 182 9.23 -0.66 -9.37
N ASP A 183 8.34 -0.19 -10.24
CA ASP A 183 7.05 0.36 -9.82
C ASP A 183 6.11 -0.75 -9.30
N TYR A 184 6.03 -1.88 -10.01
CA TYR A 184 5.21 -3.02 -9.55
C TYR A 184 5.90 -3.86 -8.46
N SER A 185 7.23 -3.93 -8.45
CA SER A 185 7.99 -4.64 -7.41
C SER A 185 7.68 -4.12 -6.00
N LEU A 186 7.44 -2.81 -5.86
CA LEU A 186 7.02 -2.21 -4.60
C LEU A 186 5.62 -2.69 -4.17
N HIS A 187 4.68 -2.80 -5.10
CA HIS A 187 3.33 -3.32 -4.81
C HIS A 187 3.37 -4.81 -4.43
N LEU A 188 4.22 -5.62 -5.06
CA LEU A 188 4.41 -7.01 -4.67
C LEU A 188 4.99 -7.15 -3.27
N THR A 189 6.00 -6.34 -2.95
CA THR A 189 6.59 -6.32 -1.61
C THR A 189 5.55 -5.94 -0.56
N LEU A 190 4.74 -4.92 -0.84
CA LEU A 190 3.61 -4.51 0.00
C LEU A 190 2.63 -5.68 0.23
N GLY A 191 2.19 -6.34 -0.85
CA GLY A 191 1.25 -7.45 -0.77
C GLY A 191 1.77 -8.61 0.08
N ILE A 192 3.06 -8.96 -0.06
CA ILE A 192 3.71 -10.02 0.73
C ILE A 192 3.76 -9.64 2.22
N LEU A 193 4.18 -8.41 2.55
CA LEU A 193 4.28 -7.95 3.94
C LEU A 193 2.91 -7.86 4.62
N LEU A 194 1.87 -7.46 3.88
CA LEU A 194 0.50 -7.47 4.37
C LEU A 194 0.01 -8.90 4.63
N LEU A 195 0.28 -9.84 3.73
CA LEU A 195 -0.06 -11.24 3.96
C LEU A 195 0.66 -11.85 5.18
N GLN A 196 1.92 -11.50 5.43
CA GLN A 196 2.62 -11.92 6.65
C GLN A 196 1.93 -11.38 7.92
N SER A 197 1.47 -10.14 7.86
CA SER A 197 0.71 -9.52 8.96
C SER A 197 -0.66 -10.18 9.14
N LEU A 198 -1.32 -10.58 8.06
CA LEU A 198 -2.59 -11.30 8.08
C LEU A 198 -2.46 -12.72 8.63
N HIS A 199 -1.38 -13.44 8.31
CA HIS A 199 -1.08 -14.72 8.96
C HIS A 199 -0.80 -14.56 10.46
N SER A 200 -0.12 -13.49 10.88
CA SER A 200 0.07 -13.20 12.30
C SER A 200 -1.27 -12.94 13.03
N PHE A 201 -2.24 -12.33 12.34
CA PHE A 201 -3.60 -12.16 12.83
C PHE A 201 -4.37 -13.49 12.88
N GLU A 202 -4.24 -14.33 11.85
CA GLU A 202 -4.80 -15.69 11.80
C GLU A 202 -4.31 -16.55 12.98
N GLU A 203 -3.00 -16.60 13.23
CA GLU A 203 -2.40 -17.30 14.37
C GLU A 203 -2.95 -16.80 15.71
N LEU A 204 -3.17 -15.49 15.81
CA LEU A 204 -3.74 -14.89 17.01
C LEU A 204 -5.21 -15.27 17.17
N CYS A 205 -6.00 -15.35 16.09
CA CYS A 205 -7.38 -15.81 16.13
C CYS A 205 -7.50 -17.28 16.54
N ASN A 206 -6.56 -18.13 16.12
CA ASN A 206 -6.47 -19.52 16.57
C ASN A 206 -6.24 -19.62 18.09
N SER A 207 -5.51 -18.66 18.66
CA SER A 207 -5.22 -18.59 20.09
C SER A 207 -6.33 -17.90 20.90
N HIS A 208 -7.09 -17.01 20.25
CA HIS A 208 -8.18 -16.22 20.84
C HIS A 208 -9.45 -16.37 20.02
N THR A 209 -10.29 -17.36 20.37
CA THR A 209 -11.49 -17.71 19.59
C THR A 209 -12.52 -16.59 19.43
N ASN A 210 -12.49 -15.56 20.29
CA ASN A 210 -13.38 -14.40 20.20
C ASN A 210 -12.77 -13.21 19.44
N LEU A 211 -11.53 -13.32 18.96
CA LEU A 211 -10.85 -12.25 18.24
C LEU A 211 -11.43 -12.07 16.84
N TYR A 212 -11.68 -13.16 16.11
CA TYR A 212 -12.30 -13.06 14.79
C TYR A 212 -13.79 -12.73 14.93
N GLN A 213 -14.21 -11.62 14.33
CA GLN A 213 -15.58 -11.12 14.41
C GLN A 213 -16.21 -11.18 13.02
N GLN A 214 -16.93 -12.27 12.75
CA GLN A 214 -17.56 -12.50 11.45
C GLN A 214 -18.49 -11.35 11.01
N SER A 215 -19.11 -10.61 11.94
CA SER A 215 -19.93 -9.44 11.59
C SER A 215 -19.17 -8.30 10.90
N LEU A 216 -17.83 -8.29 11.00
CA LEU A 216 -16.93 -7.32 10.39
C LEU A 216 -16.24 -7.88 9.14
N HIS A 217 -16.51 -9.13 8.78
CA HIS A 217 -15.95 -9.81 7.62
C HIS A 217 -17.05 -10.35 6.71
N PRO A 218 -16.82 -10.39 5.38
CA PRO A 218 -17.77 -11.01 4.47
C PRO A 218 -17.76 -12.55 4.52
N PHE A 219 -16.77 -13.16 5.20
CA PHE A 219 -16.48 -14.59 5.18
C PHE A 219 -16.39 -15.19 6.59
N THR A 220 -16.58 -16.52 6.71
CA THR A 220 -16.25 -17.25 7.94
C THR A 220 -14.74 -17.24 8.19
N PHE A 221 -14.31 -17.66 9.39
CA PHE A 221 -12.88 -17.72 9.69
C PHE A 221 -12.16 -18.76 8.81
N GLU A 222 -12.78 -19.91 8.55
CA GLU A 222 -12.23 -20.94 7.67
C GLU A 222 -12.11 -20.46 6.22
N GLU A 223 -13.12 -19.71 5.73
CA GLU A 223 -13.08 -19.09 4.41
C GLU A 223 -11.97 -18.02 4.33
N PHE A 224 -11.78 -17.23 5.39
CA PHE A 224 -10.68 -16.29 5.51
C PHE A 224 -9.31 -17.00 5.43
N GLN A 225 -9.13 -18.11 6.15
CA GLN A 225 -7.89 -18.90 6.09
C GLN A 225 -7.60 -19.45 4.69
N ALA A 226 -8.65 -19.95 4.02
CA ALA A 226 -8.54 -20.44 2.65
C ALA A 226 -8.16 -19.30 1.68
N ASP A 227 -8.80 -18.13 1.80
CA ASP A 227 -8.50 -16.95 0.98
C ASP A 227 -7.06 -16.45 1.20
N LEU A 228 -6.58 -16.40 2.45
CA LEU A 228 -5.18 -16.05 2.73
C LEU A 228 -4.20 -16.99 2.02
N LYS A 229 -4.45 -18.30 2.08
CA LYS A 229 -3.62 -19.30 1.43
C LYS A 229 -3.62 -19.13 -0.09
N GLU A 230 -4.79 -18.95 -0.70
CA GLU A 230 -4.92 -18.73 -2.15
C GLU A 230 -4.17 -17.46 -2.60
N LYS A 231 -4.30 -16.37 -1.85
CA LYS A 231 -3.59 -15.12 -2.16
C LYS A 231 -2.07 -15.28 -2.00
N TRP A 232 -1.62 -16.05 -1.01
CA TRP A 232 -0.19 -16.36 -0.84
C TRP A 232 0.38 -17.11 -2.05
N GLU A 233 -0.28 -18.19 -2.46
CA GLU A 233 0.12 -18.97 -3.63
C GLU A 233 0.10 -18.11 -4.92
N THR A 234 -0.91 -17.26 -5.06
CA THR A 234 -1.03 -16.35 -6.20
C THR A 234 0.09 -15.32 -6.25
N LEU A 235 0.39 -14.64 -5.13
CA LEU A 235 1.48 -13.66 -5.08
C LEU A 235 2.85 -14.31 -5.23
N ALA A 236 3.06 -15.52 -4.72
CA ALA A 236 4.30 -16.26 -4.94
C ALA A 236 4.55 -16.53 -6.43
N ARG A 237 3.53 -17.02 -7.14
CA ARG A 237 3.60 -17.21 -8.60
C ARG A 237 3.88 -15.91 -9.35
N ILE A 238 3.16 -14.84 -9.00
CA ILE A 238 3.37 -13.53 -9.62
C ILE A 238 4.81 -13.05 -9.38
N ASN A 239 5.33 -13.21 -8.16
CA ASN A 239 6.69 -12.80 -7.83
C ASN A 239 7.74 -13.57 -8.66
N GLU A 240 7.56 -14.89 -8.82
CA GLU A 240 8.43 -15.72 -9.67
C GLU A 240 8.41 -15.24 -11.13
N GLU A 241 7.22 -15.08 -11.72
CA GLU A 241 7.07 -14.59 -13.09
C GLU A 241 7.70 -13.20 -13.28
N TYR A 242 7.57 -12.34 -12.27
CA TYR A 242 8.12 -11.00 -12.29
C TYR A 242 9.65 -10.98 -12.18
N GLU A 243 10.23 -11.84 -11.33
CA GLU A 243 11.68 -12.01 -11.24
C GLU A 243 12.30 -12.53 -12.53
N GLU A 244 11.62 -13.47 -13.21
CA GLU A 244 12.03 -13.96 -14.52
C GLU A 244 12.00 -12.86 -15.58
N LEU A 245 10.93 -12.05 -15.61
CA LEU A 245 10.83 -10.89 -16.49
C LEU A 245 11.98 -9.91 -16.22
N ALA A 246 12.27 -9.61 -14.95
CA ALA A 246 13.36 -8.70 -14.56
C ALA A 246 14.73 -9.21 -15.01
N LYS A 247 15.00 -10.52 -14.86
CA LYS A 247 16.24 -11.16 -15.35
C LYS A 247 16.35 -11.07 -16.88
N SER A 248 15.25 -11.30 -17.59
CA SER A 248 15.19 -11.22 -19.06
C SER A 248 15.49 -9.80 -19.58
N ILE A 249 14.80 -8.79 -19.06
CA ILE A 249 14.99 -7.38 -19.45
C ILE A 249 16.42 -6.92 -19.12
N THR A 250 16.96 -7.30 -17.96
CA THR A 250 18.34 -6.98 -17.57
C THR A 250 19.35 -7.59 -18.55
N THR A 251 19.14 -8.84 -18.95
CA THR A 251 20.00 -9.55 -19.91
C THR A 251 19.98 -8.88 -21.28
N ILE A 252 18.79 -8.52 -21.78
CA ILE A 252 18.64 -7.80 -23.06
C ILE A 252 19.35 -6.44 -22.99
N THR A 253 19.14 -5.69 -21.93
CA THR A 253 19.76 -4.38 -21.72
C THR A 253 21.28 -4.48 -21.70
N TYR A 254 21.82 -5.45 -20.97
CA TYR A 254 23.27 -5.69 -20.88
C TYR A 254 23.85 -6.10 -22.25
N ASN A 255 23.19 -6.98 -22.99
CA ASN A 255 23.60 -7.38 -24.33
C ASN A 255 23.59 -6.21 -25.32
N ASN A 256 22.58 -5.33 -25.24
CA ASN A 256 22.51 -4.12 -26.05
C ASN A 256 23.65 -3.15 -25.73
N VAL A 257 23.98 -2.95 -24.46
CA VAL A 257 25.14 -2.14 -24.04
C VAL A 257 26.44 -2.74 -24.54
N ILE A 258 26.64 -4.07 -24.43
CA ILE A 258 27.82 -4.75 -24.96
C ILE A 258 27.94 -4.55 -26.48
N ASN A 259 26.85 -4.75 -27.21
CA ASN A 259 26.85 -4.60 -28.67
C ASN A 259 27.13 -3.15 -29.08
N TYR A 260 26.56 -2.17 -28.38
CA TYR A 260 26.87 -0.76 -28.59
C TYR A 260 28.34 -0.43 -28.32
N MET A 261 28.92 -0.97 -27.24
CA MET A 261 30.34 -0.78 -26.90
C MET A 261 31.26 -1.45 -27.93
N LYS A 262 30.89 -2.63 -28.44
CA LYS A 262 31.60 -3.31 -29.54
C LYS A 262 31.54 -2.51 -30.84
N ASP A 263 30.38 -1.96 -31.20
CA ASP A 263 30.22 -1.09 -32.37
C ASP A 263 31.06 0.19 -32.24
N LYS A 264 30.98 0.87 -31.10
CA LYS A 264 31.84 2.04 -30.82
C LYS A 264 33.32 1.73 -30.91
N LYS A 265 33.77 0.63 -30.32
CA LYS A 265 35.18 0.18 -30.41
C LYS A 265 35.59 -0.08 -31.85
N THR A 266 34.71 -0.70 -32.65
CA THR A 266 34.96 -1.01 -34.05
C THR A 266 35.10 0.27 -34.87
N LYS A 267 34.14 1.21 -34.73
CA LYS A 267 34.20 2.53 -35.36
C LYS A 267 35.47 3.29 -34.98
N LEU A 268 35.82 3.35 -33.69
CA LEU A 268 37.06 3.99 -33.23
C LEU A 268 38.31 3.38 -33.84
N ARG A 269 38.39 2.04 -33.91
CA ARG A 269 39.52 1.34 -34.54
C ARG A 269 39.63 1.68 -36.02
N ASP A 270 38.50 1.68 -36.73
CA ASP A 270 38.48 1.88 -38.17
C ASP A 270 38.82 3.34 -38.51
N THR A 271 38.30 4.32 -37.76
CA THR A 271 38.69 5.74 -37.89
C THR A 271 40.16 5.99 -37.54
N CYS A 272 40.71 5.30 -36.52
CA CYS A 272 42.14 5.40 -36.19
C CYS A 272 43.03 4.80 -37.29
N LYS A 273 42.61 3.69 -37.92
CA LYS A 273 43.35 3.10 -39.04
C LYS A 273 43.39 4.04 -40.25
N GLU A 274 42.27 4.65 -40.61
CA GLU A 274 42.21 5.64 -41.69
C GLU A 274 43.13 6.84 -41.43
N ARG A 275 43.15 7.36 -40.19
CA ARG A 275 44.03 8.49 -39.83
C ARG A 275 45.52 8.15 -39.78
N LEU A 276 45.89 6.88 -39.57
CA LEU A 276 47.28 6.43 -39.53
C LEU A 276 47.80 5.97 -40.91
N SER A 277 46.93 5.87 -41.91
CA SER A 277 47.26 5.49 -43.29
C SER A 277 47.29 6.68 -44.26
N HIS A 278 47.11 7.90 -43.73
CA HIS A 278 47.38 9.19 -44.37
C HIS A 278 48.58 9.86 -43.73
#